data_AF-A0A429IFC6-F1
#
_entry.id   AF-A0A429IFC6-F1
#
_cell.length_a   1.000
_cell.length_b   1.000
_cell.length_c   1.000
_cell.angle_alpha   90.00
_cell.angle_beta   90.00
_cell.angle_gamma   90.00
#
_symmetry.space_group_name_H-M   'P 1'
#
loop_
_entity.id
_entity.type
_entity.pdbx_description
1 polymer ?
#
loop_
_entity_poly.entity_id
_entity_poly.type
_entity_poly.pdbx_seq_one_letter_code
_entity_poly.pdbx_strand_id
1 'polypeptide(L)'
;KSPNPAKVIGRLPDEGERLALRFLDGLCARIGERYAPGARLVICSDGHIFSDLIGVPDPHVDAYNDALRAMIRTAGLSHLSTFDLRDVYGDLPCDAKREQVLRRYAPSLDALRAETRDTAAHDGETLRLYRGITRFLFEDTTGFEGTRSALQRACRSRAYGVIRRSRAWGALIAEHHPDAVRLSIHPQPRGAAKFGIRLLDAPDAWMTPWHACVLRQADGGVRLLRAADAARLGRLVHRDGRPSHYVEGAGRPAPVRLPAQVPPSATRR
;
A
#
# COMPACT_ATOMS: atom_id res chain seq x y z
N LYS A 1 -8.20 -1.87 0.78
CA LYS A 1 -8.07 -0.57 1.49
C LYS A 1 -7.81 -0.82 2.98
N SER A 2 -7.13 0.08 3.69
CA SER A 2 -6.91 0.03 5.15
C SER A 2 -8.20 -0.32 5.90
N PRO A 3 -8.18 -1.24 6.88
CA PRO A 3 -9.35 -1.52 7.72
C PRO A 3 -9.64 -0.38 8.72
N ASN A 4 -8.67 0.50 9.00
CA ASN A 4 -8.85 1.62 9.91
C ASN A 4 -9.61 2.79 9.24
N PRO A 5 -10.84 3.13 9.69
CA PRO A 5 -11.65 4.20 9.11
C PRO A 5 -11.10 5.61 9.37
N ALA A 6 -10.16 5.79 10.30
CA ALA A 6 -9.48 7.07 10.48
C ALA A 6 -8.50 7.37 9.33
N LYS A 7 -8.08 6.35 8.58
CA LYS A 7 -7.13 6.49 7.47
C LYS A 7 -7.82 6.68 6.12
N VAL A 8 -8.99 6.08 5.91
CA VAL A 8 -9.64 5.98 4.60
C VAL A 8 -11.13 6.28 4.70
N ILE A 9 -11.75 6.71 3.60
CA ILE A 9 -13.16 7.14 3.56
C ILE A 9 -14.14 6.01 3.22
N GLY A 10 -13.62 4.82 2.90
CA GLY A 10 -14.42 3.67 2.50
C GLY A 10 -13.55 2.44 2.24
N ARG A 11 -14.21 1.31 1.96
CA ARG A 11 -13.53 0.04 1.68
C ARG A 11 -13.13 -0.14 0.22
N LEU A 12 -13.83 0.55 -0.69
CA LEU A 12 -13.62 0.47 -2.14
C LEU A 12 -12.58 1.50 -2.62
N PRO A 13 -12.01 1.35 -3.83
CA PRO A 13 -11.21 2.38 -4.47
C PRO A 13 -11.97 3.71 -4.56
N ASP A 14 -11.26 4.81 -4.33
CA ASP A 14 -11.80 6.17 -4.35
C ASP A 14 -10.99 7.08 -5.30
N GLU A 15 -11.02 8.39 -5.09
CA GLU A 15 -10.30 9.34 -5.93
C GLU A 15 -8.78 9.10 -5.94
N GLY A 16 -8.22 8.58 -4.84
CA GLY A 16 -6.80 8.29 -4.75
C GLY A 16 -6.39 7.22 -5.76
N GLU A 17 -7.10 6.09 -5.79
CA GLU A 17 -6.86 5.05 -6.79
C GLU A 17 -7.14 5.56 -8.21
N ARG A 18 -8.21 6.33 -8.42
CA ARG A 18 -8.53 6.87 -9.76
C ARG A 18 -7.39 7.73 -10.32
N LEU A 19 -6.82 8.62 -9.51
CA LEU A 19 -5.71 9.48 -9.93
C LEU A 19 -4.43 8.67 -10.13
N ALA A 20 -4.14 7.72 -9.24
CA ALA A 20 -2.98 6.85 -9.37
C ALA A 20 -3.02 6.01 -10.66
N LEU A 21 -4.18 5.44 -11.00
CA LEU A 21 -4.36 4.67 -12.23
C LEU A 21 -4.13 5.55 -13.47
N ARG A 22 -4.69 6.77 -13.51
CA ARG A 22 -4.46 7.71 -14.62
C ARG A 22 -2.99 8.12 -14.75
N PHE A 23 -2.31 8.31 -13.62
CA PHE A 23 -0.87 8.59 -13.62
C PHE A 23 -0.08 7.43 -14.22
N LEU A 24 -0.35 6.19 -13.82
CA LEU A 24 0.34 5.00 -14.34
C LEU A 24 0.07 4.76 -15.83
N ASP A 25 -1.16 4.96 -16.28
CA ASP A 25 -1.52 4.87 -17.70
C ASP A 25 -0.83 5.97 -18.53
N GLY A 26 -0.85 7.21 -18.03
CA GLY A 26 -0.15 8.34 -18.66
C GLY A 26 1.37 8.15 -18.69
N LEU A 27 1.97 7.50 -17.68
CA LEU A 27 3.38 7.11 -17.71
C LEU A 27 3.66 6.16 -18.87
N CYS A 28 2.81 5.15 -19.09
CA CYS A 28 2.98 4.22 -20.20
C CYS A 28 2.83 4.91 -21.56
N ALA A 29 1.84 5.79 -21.70
CA ALA A 29 1.64 6.59 -22.91
C ALA A 29 2.88 7.45 -23.25
N ARG A 30 3.45 8.14 -22.24
CA ARG A 30 4.68 8.94 -22.39
C ARG A 30 5.91 8.12 -22.77
N ILE A 31 5.99 6.86 -22.35
CA ILE A 31 7.04 5.94 -22.83
C ILE A 31 6.82 5.66 -24.32
N GLY A 32 5.57 5.42 -24.75
CA GLY A 32 5.20 5.22 -26.16
C GLY A 32 5.56 6.39 -27.07
N GLU A 33 5.47 7.62 -26.58
CA GLU A 33 5.91 8.82 -27.30
C GLU A 33 7.43 8.83 -27.60
N ARG A 34 8.23 8.08 -26.83
CA ARG A 34 9.71 8.02 -26.97
C ARG A 34 10.21 6.67 -27.49
N TYR A 35 9.43 5.61 -27.34
CA TYR A 35 9.77 4.26 -27.74
C TYR A 35 8.53 3.62 -28.37
N ALA A 36 8.52 3.47 -29.70
CA ALA A 36 7.34 3.10 -30.47
C ALA A 36 6.62 1.82 -30.00
N PRO A 37 7.30 0.76 -29.51
CA PRO A 37 6.61 -0.40 -28.93
C PRO A 37 5.78 -0.09 -27.66
N GLY A 38 6.04 1.04 -27.00
CA GLY A 38 5.30 1.49 -25.83
C GLY A 38 5.64 0.75 -24.54
N ALA A 39 4.71 0.81 -23.59
CA ALA A 39 4.79 0.13 -22.30
C ALA A 39 3.41 -0.35 -21.86
N ARG A 40 3.39 -1.41 -21.06
CA ARG A 40 2.20 -1.87 -20.33
C ARG A 40 2.56 -2.07 -18.87
N LEU A 41 1.59 -1.91 -17.99
CA LEU A 41 1.78 -2.07 -16.56
C LEU A 41 0.77 -3.07 -16.00
N VAL A 42 1.30 -4.11 -15.36
CA VAL A 42 0.50 -5.15 -14.68
C VAL A 42 0.46 -4.84 -13.18
N ILE A 43 -0.72 -4.47 -12.68
CA ILE A 43 -0.95 -4.22 -11.26
C ILE A 43 -1.12 -5.56 -10.55
N CYS A 44 -0.08 -5.99 -9.86
CA CYS A 44 -0.08 -7.24 -9.09
C CYS A 44 -0.72 -7.03 -7.71
N SER A 45 -2.03 -7.26 -7.59
CA SER A 45 -2.78 -7.08 -6.33
C SER A 45 -2.39 -8.12 -5.30
N ASP A 46 -1.97 -7.65 -4.13
CA ASP A 46 -1.51 -8.46 -3.01
C ASP A 46 -2.58 -8.65 -1.91
N GLY A 47 -3.81 -8.19 -2.15
CA GLY A 47 -4.86 -8.22 -1.13
C GLY A 47 -5.14 -9.63 -0.60
N HIS A 48 -5.32 -10.61 -1.49
CA HIS A 48 -5.62 -11.99 -1.10
C HIS A 48 -4.43 -12.70 -0.44
N ILE A 49 -3.20 -12.27 -0.71
CA ILE A 49 -2.04 -12.86 -0.04
C ILE A 49 -1.92 -12.37 1.41
N PHE A 50 -2.48 -11.20 1.77
CA PHE A 50 -2.31 -10.61 3.11
C PHE A 50 -3.58 -10.49 3.96
N SER A 51 -4.75 -10.67 3.37
CA SER A 51 -6.06 -10.32 3.91
C SER A 51 -6.29 -10.68 5.39
N ASP A 52 -6.10 -11.94 5.77
CA ASP A 52 -6.17 -12.41 7.17
C ASP A 52 -5.14 -11.75 8.10
N LEU A 53 -3.89 -11.54 7.67
CA LEU A 53 -2.84 -10.93 8.48
C LEU A 53 -3.09 -9.44 8.75
N ILE A 54 -3.75 -8.76 7.82
CA ILE A 54 -4.10 -7.34 7.92
C ILE A 54 -5.53 -7.10 8.42
N GLY A 55 -6.30 -8.16 8.70
CA GLY A 55 -7.67 -8.05 9.22
C GLY A 55 -8.68 -7.51 8.20
N VAL A 56 -8.48 -7.81 6.92
CA VAL A 56 -9.40 -7.45 5.84
C VAL A 56 -10.02 -8.75 5.29
N PRO A 57 -11.34 -8.98 5.42
CA PRO A 57 -12.00 -10.15 4.85
C PRO A 57 -11.79 -10.29 3.33
N ASP A 58 -11.61 -11.52 2.83
CA ASP A 58 -11.43 -11.78 1.40
C ASP A 58 -12.54 -11.20 0.50
N PRO A 59 -13.85 -11.27 0.86
CA PRO A 59 -14.89 -10.64 0.06
C PRO A 59 -14.72 -9.12 -0.09
N HIS A 60 -14.07 -8.43 0.86
CA HIS A 60 -13.73 -7.02 0.70
C HIS A 60 -12.57 -6.81 -0.27
N VAL A 61 -11.63 -7.77 -0.35
CA VAL A 61 -10.55 -7.75 -1.34
C VAL A 61 -11.11 -7.98 -2.74
N ASP A 62 -12.01 -8.94 -2.91
CA ASP A 62 -12.72 -9.18 -4.18
C ASP A 62 -13.44 -7.91 -4.63
N ALA A 63 -14.28 -7.33 -3.77
CA ALA A 63 -15.01 -6.12 -4.09
C ALA A 63 -14.09 -4.93 -4.44
N TYR A 64 -12.95 -4.80 -3.75
CA TYR A 64 -11.95 -3.78 -4.04
C TYR A 64 -11.30 -4.00 -5.42
N ASN A 65 -10.85 -5.22 -5.71
CA ASN A 65 -10.20 -5.56 -6.97
C ASN A 65 -11.17 -5.41 -8.16
N ASP A 66 -12.42 -5.82 -7.99
CA ASP A 66 -13.44 -5.74 -9.04
C ASP A 66 -13.82 -4.29 -9.33
N ALA A 67 -13.94 -3.45 -8.29
CA ALA A 67 -14.13 -2.02 -8.43
C ALA A 67 -12.91 -1.34 -9.10
N LEU A 68 -11.68 -1.76 -8.79
CA LEU A 68 -10.46 -1.24 -9.40
C LEU A 68 -10.43 -1.58 -10.91
N ARG A 69 -10.74 -2.83 -11.27
CA ARG A 69 -10.85 -3.28 -12.67
C ARG A 69 -11.96 -2.52 -13.41
N ALA A 70 -13.10 -2.25 -12.75
CA ALA A 70 -14.16 -1.42 -13.32
C ALA A 70 -13.67 0.02 -13.57
N MET A 71 -12.93 0.63 -12.64
CA MET A 71 -12.35 1.97 -12.85
C MET A 71 -11.41 2.01 -14.06
N ILE A 72 -10.55 0.99 -14.23
CA ILE A 72 -9.64 0.88 -15.39
C ILE A 72 -10.45 0.83 -16.69
N ARG A 73 -11.47 -0.03 -16.77
CA ARG A 73 -12.32 -0.17 -17.96
C ARG A 73 -13.11 1.10 -18.27
N THR A 74 -13.83 1.65 -17.29
CA THR A 74 -14.68 2.83 -17.47
C THR A 74 -13.86 4.07 -17.85
N ALA A 75 -12.63 4.19 -17.37
CA ALA A 75 -11.75 5.31 -17.72
C ALA A 75 -10.96 5.09 -19.03
N GLY A 76 -11.08 3.93 -19.68
CA GLY A 76 -10.39 3.62 -20.93
C GLY A 76 -8.87 3.50 -20.80
N LEU A 77 -8.36 3.05 -19.64
CA LEU A 77 -6.92 3.00 -19.35
C LEU A 77 -6.29 1.75 -19.99
N SER A 78 -5.96 1.83 -21.28
CA SER A 78 -5.60 0.69 -22.13
C SER A 78 -4.22 0.09 -21.85
N HIS A 79 -3.33 0.81 -21.15
CA HIS A 79 -1.99 0.31 -20.83
C HIS A 79 -1.96 -0.54 -19.55
N LEU A 80 -3.06 -0.59 -18.79
CA LEU A 80 -3.11 -1.23 -17.49
C LEU A 80 -3.83 -2.58 -17.54
N SER A 81 -3.26 -3.56 -16.85
CA SER A 81 -3.92 -4.82 -16.52
C SER A 81 -3.73 -5.16 -15.03
N THR A 82 -4.41 -6.20 -14.55
CA THR A 82 -4.30 -6.67 -13.17
C THR A 82 -3.88 -8.12 -13.11
N PHE A 83 -3.17 -8.50 -12.06
CA PHE A 83 -2.79 -9.88 -11.74
C PHE A 83 -2.98 -10.12 -10.25
N ASP A 84 -3.72 -11.16 -9.86
CA ASP A 84 -3.97 -11.54 -8.46
C ASP A 84 -4.03 -13.07 -8.30
N LEU A 85 -4.24 -13.57 -7.08
CA LEU A 85 -4.28 -15.02 -6.82
C LEU A 85 -5.43 -15.76 -7.53
N ARG A 86 -6.48 -15.07 -7.98
CA ARG A 86 -7.55 -15.66 -8.81
C ARG A 86 -7.05 -15.95 -10.22
N ASP A 87 -6.16 -15.11 -10.75
CA ASP A 87 -5.55 -15.33 -12.07
C ASP A 87 -4.60 -16.55 -12.08
N VAL A 88 -4.02 -16.90 -10.92
CA VAL A 88 -3.09 -18.04 -10.77
C VAL A 88 -3.81 -19.34 -10.42
N TYR A 89 -4.79 -19.27 -9.51
CA TYR A 89 -5.38 -20.45 -8.87
C TYR A 89 -6.89 -20.57 -9.06
N GLY A 90 -7.50 -19.73 -9.91
CA GLY A 90 -8.93 -19.78 -10.23
C GLY A 90 -9.82 -19.67 -9.01
N ASP A 91 -10.76 -20.61 -8.87
CA ASP A 91 -11.81 -20.60 -7.85
C ASP A 91 -11.43 -21.30 -6.53
N LEU A 92 -10.15 -21.67 -6.34
CA LEU A 92 -9.71 -22.25 -5.07
C LEU A 92 -10.06 -21.32 -3.89
N PRO A 93 -10.42 -21.86 -2.71
CA PRO A 93 -10.60 -21.07 -1.50
C PRO A 93 -9.37 -20.22 -1.19
N CYS A 94 -9.57 -19.00 -0.68
CA CYS A 94 -8.47 -18.05 -0.45
C CYS A 94 -7.37 -18.61 0.45
N ASP A 95 -7.72 -19.36 1.50
CA ASP A 95 -6.73 -19.99 2.37
C ASP A 95 -5.90 -21.05 1.63
N ALA A 96 -6.53 -21.85 0.76
CA ALA A 96 -5.82 -22.82 -0.08
C ALA A 96 -4.88 -22.13 -1.07
N LYS A 97 -5.31 -21.01 -1.69
CA LYS A 97 -4.45 -20.20 -2.55
C LYS A 97 -3.21 -19.71 -1.80
N ARG A 98 -3.38 -19.18 -0.58
CA ARG A 98 -2.25 -18.72 0.25
C ARG A 98 -1.33 -19.88 0.62
N GLU A 99 -1.87 -21.04 0.98
CA GLU A 99 -1.08 -22.22 1.32
C GLU A 99 -0.21 -22.67 0.14
N GLN A 100 -0.77 -22.74 -1.07
CA GLN A 100 -0.03 -23.09 -2.29
C GLN A 100 1.17 -22.16 -2.53
N VAL A 101 0.94 -20.84 -2.42
CA VAL A 101 2.00 -19.83 -2.56
C VAL A 101 3.06 -19.98 -1.48
N LEU A 102 2.63 -20.14 -0.22
CA LEU A 102 3.54 -20.27 0.91
C LEU A 102 4.40 -21.54 0.79
N ARG A 103 3.79 -22.66 0.42
CA ARG A 103 4.48 -23.94 0.27
C ARG A 103 5.59 -23.87 -0.78
N ARG A 104 5.35 -23.17 -1.89
CA ARG A 104 6.30 -23.12 -3.02
C ARG A 104 7.39 -22.06 -2.84
N TYR A 105 7.06 -20.90 -2.26
CA TYR A 105 7.95 -19.74 -2.34
C TYR A 105 8.32 -19.10 -1.00
N ALA A 106 7.66 -19.46 0.11
CA ALA A 106 7.90 -18.76 1.35
C ALA A 106 9.18 -19.24 2.06
N PRO A 107 10.03 -18.33 2.55
CA PRO A 107 11.13 -18.72 3.41
C PRO A 107 10.60 -19.32 4.72
N SER A 108 11.46 -20.09 5.41
CA SER A 108 11.16 -20.53 6.77
C SER A 108 11.11 -19.34 7.72
N LEU A 109 10.30 -19.46 8.79
CA LEU A 109 10.23 -18.42 9.82
C LEU A 109 11.57 -18.25 10.55
N ASP A 110 12.34 -19.32 10.71
CA ASP A 110 13.62 -19.27 11.40
C ASP A 110 14.70 -18.57 10.58
N ALA A 111 14.75 -18.81 9.26
CA ALA A 111 15.61 -18.03 8.36
C ALA A 111 15.27 -16.54 8.43
N LEU A 112 13.98 -16.19 8.35
CA LEU A 112 13.55 -14.80 8.41
C LEU A 112 13.88 -14.13 9.76
N ARG A 113 13.75 -14.87 10.87
CA ARG A 113 14.14 -14.39 12.21
C ARG A 113 15.65 -14.21 12.33
N ALA A 114 16.45 -15.11 11.77
CA ALA A 114 17.90 -14.98 11.72
C ALA A 114 18.32 -13.71 10.97
N GLU A 115 17.77 -13.50 9.76
CA GLU A 115 18.02 -12.29 8.97
C GLU A 115 17.58 -11.00 9.67
N THR A 116 16.51 -11.05 10.48
CA THR A 116 16.05 -9.86 11.23
C THR A 116 17.01 -9.50 12.37
N ARG A 117 17.75 -10.48 12.91
CA ARG A 117 18.76 -10.29 13.96
C ARG A 117 20.10 -9.87 13.37
N ASP A 118 20.40 -10.28 12.14
CA ASP A 118 21.61 -9.90 11.43
C ASP A 118 21.48 -8.47 10.87
N THR A 119 21.86 -7.50 11.69
CA THR A 119 21.78 -6.08 11.31
C THR A 119 22.87 -5.62 10.34
N ALA A 120 23.89 -6.46 10.09
CA ALA A 120 24.98 -6.16 9.16
C ALA A 120 24.67 -6.67 7.75
N ALA A 121 23.97 -7.79 7.62
CA ALA A 121 23.58 -8.32 6.31
C ALA A 121 22.59 -7.40 5.58
N HIS A 122 22.82 -7.21 4.27
CA HIS A 122 21.96 -6.41 3.39
C HIS A 122 21.60 -5.04 3.98
N ASP A 123 22.57 -4.42 4.65
CA ASP A 123 22.44 -3.17 5.40
C ASP A 123 21.26 -3.15 6.39
N GLY A 124 20.83 -4.29 6.93
CA GLY A 124 19.70 -4.38 7.86
C GLY A 124 18.33 -4.15 7.19
N GLU A 125 18.20 -4.40 5.89
CA GLU A 125 16.94 -4.24 5.13
C GLU A 125 15.77 -5.01 5.76
N THR A 126 15.97 -6.28 6.10
CA THR A 126 14.92 -7.13 6.69
C THR A 126 14.41 -6.56 8.01
N LEU A 127 15.30 -6.03 8.85
CA LEU A 127 14.92 -5.39 10.12
C LEU A 127 14.15 -4.08 9.89
N ARG A 128 14.55 -3.26 8.91
CA ARG A 128 13.78 -2.04 8.54
C ARG A 128 12.37 -2.40 8.07
N LEU A 129 12.26 -3.39 7.20
CA LEU A 129 10.98 -3.87 6.70
C LEU A 129 10.10 -4.40 7.83
N TYR A 130 10.65 -5.22 8.72
CA TYR A 130 9.96 -5.73 9.90
C TYR A 130 9.43 -4.62 10.81
N ARG A 131 10.25 -3.60 11.09
CA ARG A 131 9.84 -2.43 11.89
C ARG A 131 8.73 -1.64 11.19
N GLY A 132 8.86 -1.40 9.89
CA GLY A 132 7.87 -0.70 9.07
C GLY A 132 6.51 -1.40 9.07
N ILE A 133 6.50 -2.71 8.80
CA ILE A 133 5.29 -3.54 8.81
C ILE A 133 4.68 -3.61 10.22
N THR A 134 5.50 -3.75 11.26
CA THR A 134 4.98 -3.78 12.64
C THR A 134 4.25 -2.48 12.98
N ARG A 135 4.83 -1.33 12.62
CA ARG A 135 4.17 -0.02 12.80
C ARG A 135 2.89 0.06 11.98
N PHE A 136 2.92 -0.38 10.73
CA PHE A 136 1.77 -0.40 9.85
C PHE A 136 0.60 -1.22 10.42
N LEU A 137 0.85 -2.47 10.82
CA LEU A 137 -0.15 -3.34 11.44
C LEU A 137 -0.70 -2.74 12.74
N PHE A 138 0.14 -2.07 13.51
CA PHE A 138 -0.27 -1.39 14.74
C PHE A 138 -1.22 -0.21 14.45
N GLU A 139 -0.90 0.62 13.45
CA GLU A 139 -1.75 1.75 13.05
C GLU A 139 -3.07 1.32 12.40
N ASP A 140 -3.10 0.17 11.74
CA ASP A 140 -4.29 -0.34 11.06
C ASP A 140 -5.21 -1.16 11.96
N THR A 141 -4.72 -1.66 13.10
CA THR A 141 -5.55 -2.44 14.02
C THR A 141 -6.49 -1.51 14.80
N THR A 142 -7.79 -1.72 14.64
CA THR A 142 -8.86 -1.03 15.37
C THR A 142 -9.62 -1.99 16.28
N GLY A 143 -10.15 -1.50 17.39
CA GLY A 143 -11.03 -2.31 18.27
C GLY A 143 -10.32 -3.44 19.01
N PHE A 144 -9.01 -3.33 19.27
CA PHE A 144 -8.29 -4.34 20.05
C PHE A 144 -8.63 -4.22 21.55
N GLU A 145 -9.16 -5.28 22.14
CA GLU A 145 -9.66 -5.31 23.53
C GLU A 145 -8.56 -5.43 24.60
N GLY A 146 -7.29 -5.58 24.21
CA GLY A 146 -6.15 -5.74 25.12
C GLY A 146 -5.30 -4.47 25.31
N THR A 147 -4.22 -4.61 26.08
CA THR A 147 -3.28 -3.50 26.31
C THR A 147 -2.51 -3.13 25.04
N ARG A 148 -2.06 -1.88 24.97
CA ARG A 148 -1.16 -1.39 23.90
C ARG A 148 0.07 -2.29 23.71
N SER A 149 0.64 -2.79 24.81
CA SER A 149 1.79 -3.70 24.78
C SER A 149 1.43 -5.08 24.22
N ALA A 150 0.24 -5.61 24.52
CA ALA A 150 -0.26 -6.84 23.93
C ALA A 150 -0.48 -6.68 22.41
N LEU A 151 -1.06 -5.57 21.98
CA LEU A 151 -1.21 -5.25 20.55
C LEU A 151 0.15 -5.18 19.86
N GLN A 152 1.12 -4.49 20.45
CA GLN A 152 2.48 -4.39 19.91
C GLN A 152 3.11 -5.77 19.72
N ARG A 153 2.95 -6.70 20.68
CA ARG A 153 3.46 -8.07 20.57
C ARG A 153 2.73 -8.86 19.46
N ALA A 154 1.41 -8.73 19.37
CA ALA A 154 0.62 -9.36 18.31
C ALA A 154 1.04 -8.86 16.91
N CYS A 155 1.23 -7.55 16.74
CA CYS A 155 1.72 -6.96 15.49
C CYS A 155 3.13 -7.43 15.12
N ARG A 156 4.04 -7.52 16.10
CA ARG A 156 5.39 -8.08 15.90
C ARG A 156 5.35 -9.52 15.40
N SER A 157 4.49 -10.36 15.98
CA SER A 157 4.31 -11.74 15.52
C SER A 157 3.78 -11.79 14.08
N ARG A 158 2.70 -11.05 13.80
CA ARG A 158 2.08 -10.97 12.46
C ARG A 158 3.02 -10.40 11.39
N ALA A 159 3.92 -9.49 11.75
CA ALA A 159 4.84 -8.86 10.81
C ALA A 159 5.74 -9.89 10.09
N TYR A 160 6.17 -10.95 10.78
CA TYR A 160 6.90 -12.04 10.14
C TYR A 160 6.06 -12.73 9.06
N GLY A 161 4.77 -12.97 9.33
CA GLY A 161 3.84 -13.51 8.34
C GLY A 161 3.73 -12.64 7.10
N VAL A 162 3.63 -11.32 7.28
CA VAL A 162 3.53 -10.37 6.16
C VAL A 162 4.82 -10.36 5.33
N ILE A 163 6.00 -10.33 5.94
CA ILE A 163 7.26 -10.36 5.18
C ILE A 163 7.41 -11.68 4.42
N ARG A 164 7.11 -12.80 5.09
CA ARG A 164 7.17 -14.14 4.52
C ARG A 164 6.27 -14.26 3.29
N ARG A 165 5.05 -13.73 3.37
CA ARG A 165 4.11 -13.68 2.25
C ARG A 165 4.48 -12.68 1.16
N SER A 166 5.11 -11.55 1.53
CA SER A 166 5.62 -10.57 0.56
C SER A 166 6.74 -11.14 -0.31
N ARG A 167 7.65 -11.92 0.28
CA ARG A 167 8.69 -12.65 -0.45
C ARG A 167 8.08 -13.72 -1.37
N ALA A 168 7.16 -14.51 -0.83
CA ALA A 168 6.48 -15.55 -1.60
C ALA A 168 5.69 -14.97 -2.80
N TRP A 169 4.99 -13.85 -2.59
CA TRP A 169 4.27 -13.14 -3.65
C TRP A 169 5.23 -12.56 -4.69
N GLY A 170 6.35 -11.97 -4.24
CA GLY A 170 7.39 -11.47 -5.14
C GLY A 170 7.96 -12.56 -6.06
N ALA A 171 8.23 -13.75 -5.52
CA ALA A 171 8.72 -14.89 -6.30
C ALA A 171 7.68 -15.42 -7.28
N LEU A 172 6.41 -15.54 -6.85
CA LEU A 172 5.33 -15.95 -7.75
C LEU A 172 5.18 -14.98 -8.93
N ILE A 173 5.24 -13.67 -8.67
CA ILE A 173 5.19 -12.67 -9.74
C ILE A 173 6.38 -12.80 -10.70
N ALA A 174 7.58 -13.03 -10.17
CA ALA A 174 8.77 -13.21 -10.99
C ALA A 174 8.67 -14.46 -11.89
N GLU A 175 7.99 -15.52 -11.42
CA GLU A 175 7.72 -16.70 -12.25
C GLU A 175 6.75 -16.40 -13.40
N HIS A 176 5.69 -15.60 -13.17
CA HIS A 176 4.70 -15.25 -14.20
C HIS A 176 5.11 -14.09 -15.11
N HIS A 177 6.01 -13.22 -14.65
CA HIS A 177 6.43 -12.00 -15.35
C HIS A 177 7.96 -11.83 -15.27
N PRO A 178 8.74 -12.78 -15.81
CA PRO A 178 10.20 -12.83 -15.60
C PRO A 178 10.95 -11.63 -16.20
N ASP A 179 10.48 -11.11 -17.33
CA ASP A 179 11.14 -10.01 -18.04
C ASP A 179 10.59 -8.62 -17.67
N ALA A 180 9.71 -8.55 -16.66
CA ALA A 180 9.08 -7.29 -16.27
C ALA A 180 10.00 -6.44 -15.40
N VAL A 181 10.07 -5.13 -15.69
CA VAL A 181 10.66 -4.15 -14.76
C VAL A 181 9.83 -4.12 -13.48
N ARG A 182 10.43 -4.50 -12.35
CA ARG A 182 9.71 -4.67 -11.10
C ARG A 182 9.52 -3.35 -10.36
N LEU A 183 8.37 -2.72 -10.54
CA LEU A 183 8.00 -1.53 -9.77
C LEU A 183 7.60 -1.88 -8.32
N SER A 184 7.76 -0.91 -7.41
CA SER A 184 7.41 -0.97 -6.00
C SER A 184 6.83 0.36 -5.55
N ILE A 185 5.78 0.34 -4.73
CA ILE A 185 5.22 1.54 -4.10
C ILE A 185 5.96 1.97 -2.82
N HIS A 186 7.00 1.21 -2.44
CA HIS A 186 7.91 1.55 -1.35
C HIS A 186 9.26 2.02 -1.89
N PRO A 187 9.99 2.88 -1.14
CA PRO A 187 11.37 3.24 -1.46
C PRO A 187 12.25 2.00 -1.60
N GLN A 188 13.17 2.04 -2.57
CA GLN A 188 14.12 0.98 -2.85
C GLN A 188 15.54 1.55 -2.91
N PRO A 189 16.56 0.83 -2.40
CA PRO A 189 17.95 1.28 -2.52
C PRO A 189 18.40 1.26 -3.99
N ARG A 190 19.45 2.04 -4.29
CA ARG A 190 20.05 2.05 -5.63
C ARG A 190 20.60 0.65 -5.96
N GLY A 191 20.33 0.18 -7.18
CA GLY A 191 20.74 -1.16 -7.63
C GLY A 191 19.85 -2.30 -7.14
N ALA A 192 18.78 -2.02 -6.39
CA ALA A 192 17.79 -3.05 -6.04
C ALA A 192 17.06 -3.56 -7.29
N ALA A 193 16.63 -4.82 -7.24
CA ALA A 193 15.80 -5.42 -8.29
C ALA A 193 14.43 -4.73 -8.44
N LYS A 194 13.97 -4.02 -7.40
CA LYS A 194 12.71 -3.28 -7.40
C LYS A 194 12.97 -1.79 -7.59
N PHE A 195 12.17 -1.14 -8.40
CA PHE A 195 12.22 0.30 -8.62
C PHE A 195 11.07 1.00 -7.90
N GLY A 196 11.39 1.89 -6.97
CA GLY A 196 10.40 2.68 -6.22
C GLY A 196 9.69 3.71 -7.12
N ILE A 197 8.36 3.68 -7.16
CA ILE A 197 7.53 4.65 -7.86
C ILE A 197 6.54 5.30 -6.89
N ARG A 198 6.50 6.64 -6.90
CA ARG A 198 5.48 7.42 -6.18
C ARG A 198 4.25 7.58 -7.07
N LEU A 199 3.07 7.27 -6.54
CA LEU A 199 1.82 7.32 -7.31
C LEU A 199 1.15 8.69 -7.30
N LEU A 200 1.19 9.38 -6.16
CA LEU A 200 0.58 10.68 -5.94
C LEU A 200 1.45 11.49 -4.98
N ASP A 201 1.23 12.81 -4.93
CA ASP A 201 1.89 13.62 -3.92
C ASP A 201 1.36 13.30 -2.51
N ALA A 202 2.31 13.16 -1.59
CA ALA A 202 2.08 12.62 -0.26
C ALA A 202 3.11 13.17 0.73
N PRO A 203 2.75 13.34 2.01
CA PRO A 203 3.64 13.86 3.05
C PRO A 203 4.89 13.01 3.28
N ASP A 204 4.80 11.70 3.00
CA ASP A 204 5.91 10.78 3.13
C ASP A 204 5.90 9.76 1.99
N ALA A 205 7.05 9.11 1.77
CA ALA A 205 7.26 8.16 0.68
C ALA A 205 6.61 6.78 0.91
N TRP A 206 5.93 6.56 2.04
CA TRP A 206 5.28 5.30 2.41
C TRP A 206 3.76 5.36 2.26
N MET A 207 3.19 6.56 2.21
CA MET A 207 1.76 6.74 2.05
C MET A 207 1.31 6.37 0.63
N THR A 208 0.34 5.46 0.55
CA THR A 208 -0.27 5.00 -0.69
C THR A 208 -1.77 5.29 -0.69
N PRO A 209 -2.43 5.33 -1.87
CA PRO A 209 -3.86 5.63 -1.96
C PRO A 209 -4.74 4.78 -1.05
N TRP A 210 -4.42 3.50 -0.88
CA TRP A 210 -5.21 2.58 -0.06
C TRP A 210 -4.99 2.71 1.46
N HIS A 211 -4.15 3.64 1.89
CA HIS A 211 -3.92 4.00 3.29
C HIS A 211 -4.29 5.46 3.62
N ALA A 212 -4.95 6.14 2.68
CA ALA A 212 -5.26 7.56 2.73
C ALA A 212 -6.54 7.88 1.96
N CYS A 213 -6.90 9.16 1.91
CA CYS A 213 -7.82 9.73 0.93
C CYS A 213 -7.20 10.99 0.31
N VAL A 214 -7.81 11.46 -0.78
CA VAL A 214 -7.42 12.70 -1.44
C VAL A 214 -8.04 13.91 -0.75
N LEU A 215 -7.24 14.95 -0.52
CA LEU A 215 -7.69 16.33 -0.34
C LEU A 215 -7.33 17.14 -1.59
N ARG A 216 -8.34 17.77 -2.20
CA ARG A 216 -8.16 18.77 -3.26
C ARG A 216 -8.03 20.15 -2.65
N GLN A 217 -6.94 20.82 -2.94
CA GLN A 217 -6.62 22.16 -2.46
C GLN A 217 -7.32 23.22 -3.33
N ALA A 218 -7.47 24.43 -2.78
CA ALA A 218 -8.12 25.53 -3.47
C ALA A 218 -7.40 25.94 -4.79
N ASP A 219 -6.09 25.73 -4.88
CA ASP A 219 -5.26 25.99 -6.06
C ASP A 219 -5.31 24.87 -7.11
N GLY A 220 -6.13 23.83 -6.90
CA GLY A 220 -6.22 22.66 -7.75
C GLY A 220 -5.22 21.55 -7.41
N GLY A 221 -4.33 21.77 -6.44
CA GLY A 221 -3.41 20.79 -5.90
C GLY A 221 -4.12 19.56 -5.33
N VAL A 222 -3.41 18.43 -5.31
CA VAL A 222 -3.91 17.16 -4.75
C VAL A 222 -2.89 16.61 -3.78
N ARG A 223 -3.33 16.25 -2.59
CA ARG A 223 -2.50 15.62 -1.58
C ARG A 223 -3.19 14.41 -0.95
N LEU A 224 -2.43 13.35 -0.68
CA LEU A 224 -2.88 12.25 0.15
C LEU A 224 -2.78 12.61 1.64
N LEU A 225 -3.85 12.37 2.39
CA LEU A 225 -3.95 12.55 3.84
C LEU A 225 -4.73 11.40 4.47
N ARG A 226 -4.58 11.20 5.79
CA ARG A 226 -5.48 10.33 6.53
C ARG A 226 -6.88 10.95 6.54
N ALA A 227 -7.92 10.13 6.42
CA ALA A 227 -9.31 10.59 6.37
C ALA A 227 -9.71 11.49 7.54
N ALA A 228 -9.26 11.19 8.76
CA ALA A 228 -9.52 12.02 9.93
C ALA A 228 -8.91 13.43 9.82
N ASP A 229 -7.72 13.54 9.21
CA ASP A 229 -7.06 14.84 8.99
C ASP A 229 -7.74 15.60 7.85
N ALA A 230 -8.06 14.92 6.76
CA ALA A 230 -8.78 15.53 5.63
C ALA A 230 -10.17 16.05 6.03
N ALA A 231 -10.89 15.33 6.90
CA ALA A 231 -12.18 15.75 7.43
C ALA A 231 -12.14 17.03 8.27
N ARG A 232 -10.98 17.36 8.87
CA ARG A 232 -10.78 18.61 9.61
C ARG A 232 -10.50 19.80 8.70
N LEU A 233 -9.98 19.54 7.51
CA LEU A 233 -9.52 20.57 6.56
C LEU A 233 -10.55 20.86 5.46
N GLY A 234 -11.48 19.94 5.21
CA GLY A 234 -12.32 20.01 4.03
C GLY A 234 -13.68 19.33 4.17
N ARG A 235 -14.48 19.48 3.13
CA ARG A 235 -15.80 18.85 3.00
C ARG A 235 -15.70 17.58 2.16
N LEU A 236 -16.35 16.51 2.60
CA LEU A 236 -16.42 15.27 1.83
C LEU A 236 -17.27 15.47 0.57
N VAL A 237 -16.70 15.10 -0.58
CA VAL A 237 -17.35 15.06 -1.88
C VAL A 237 -17.79 13.64 -2.18
N HIS A 238 -19.02 13.52 -2.69
CA HIS A 238 -19.56 12.27 -3.21
C HIS A 238 -19.51 12.29 -4.74
N ARG A 239 -19.18 11.14 -5.33
CA ARG A 239 -19.29 10.88 -6.77
C ARG A 239 -20.07 9.58 -6.94
N ASP A 240 -21.06 9.59 -7.81
CA ASP A 240 -21.94 8.43 -8.09
C ASP A 240 -22.54 7.84 -6.80
N GLY A 241 -22.98 8.72 -5.89
CA GLY A 241 -23.56 8.35 -4.59
C GLY A 241 -22.57 7.78 -3.55
N ARG A 242 -21.25 7.81 -3.81
CA ARG A 242 -20.22 7.26 -2.92
C ARG A 242 -19.20 8.31 -2.47
N PRO A 243 -18.66 8.22 -1.24
CA PRO A 243 -17.53 9.04 -0.80
C PRO A 243 -16.36 8.96 -1.79
N SER A 244 -15.83 10.10 -2.22
CA SER A 244 -14.78 10.15 -3.25
C SER A 244 -13.48 10.79 -2.75
N HIS A 245 -13.56 11.99 -2.19
CA HIS A 245 -12.41 12.76 -1.70
C HIS A 245 -12.90 13.96 -0.86
N TYR A 246 -11.98 14.65 -0.21
CA TYR A 246 -12.26 15.95 0.42
C TYR A 246 -11.86 17.10 -0.49
N VAL A 247 -12.57 18.22 -0.40
CA VAL A 247 -12.17 19.52 -0.95
C VAL A 247 -11.89 20.47 0.20
N GLU A 248 -10.77 21.17 0.15
CA GLU A 248 -10.36 22.15 1.16
C GLU A 248 -11.46 23.20 1.35
N GLY A 249 -11.81 23.47 2.60
CA GLY A 249 -12.78 24.52 2.92
C GLY A 249 -12.13 25.90 2.79
N ALA A 250 -12.91 26.93 2.47
CA ALA A 250 -12.44 28.32 2.42
C ALA A 250 -12.02 28.91 3.80
N GLY A 251 -11.90 28.08 4.84
CA GLY A 251 -11.51 28.48 6.18
C GLY A 251 -9.99 28.50 6.33
N ARG A 252 -9.44 29.65 6.74
CA ARG A 252 -8.03 29.83 7.12
C ARG A 252 -7.57 28.62 7.95
N PRO A 253 -6.48 27.92 7.58
CA PRO A 253 -6.05 26.75 8.33
C PRO A 253 -5.71 27.19 9.76
N ALA A 254 -6.36 26.59 10.76
CA ALA A 254 -5.88 26.68 12.13
C ALA A 254 -4.45 26.09 12.14
N PRO A 255 -3.46 26.78 12.75
CA PRO A 255 -2.08 26.33 12.68
C PRO A 255 -1.97 24.92 13.26
N VAL A 256 -1.56 23.98 12.41
CA VAL A 256 -1.16 22.65 12.84
C VAL A 256 0.08 22.86 13.72
N ARG A 257 -0.07 22.72 15.04
CA ARG A 257 1.08 22.58 15.93
C ARG A 257 1.78 21.28 15.58
N LEU A 258 2.84 21.37 14.78
CA LEU A 258 3.83 20.31 14.70
C LEU A 258 4.37 20.09 16.13
N PRO A 259 4.46 18.84 16.62
CA PRO A 259 5.09 18.59 17.90
C PRO A 259 6.52 19.14 17.85
N ALA A 260 6.88 19.93 18.85
CA ALA A 260 8.20 20.54 18.97
C ALA A 260 9.28 19.45 18.82
N GLN A 261 10.23 19.67 17.91
CA GLN A 261 11.43 18.86 17.84
C GLN A 261 12.14 19.00 19.19
N VAL A 262 12.26 17.89 19.91
CA VAL A 262 13.09 17.81 21.11
C VAL A 262 14.53 18.08 20.66
N PRO A 263 15.18 19.17 21.12
CA PRO A 263 16.56 19.41 20.75
C PRO A 263 17.44 18.28 21.29
N PRO A 264 18.51 17.89 20.56
CA PRO A 264 19.42 16.87 21.04
C PRO A 264 20.01 17.31 22.37
N SER A 265 19.83 16.46 23.38
CA SER A 265 20.43 16.62 24.70
C SER A 265 21.95 16.71 24.53
N ALA A 266 22.52 17.86 24.89
CA ALA A 266 23.96 18.01 25.04
C ALA A 266 24.43 17.04 26.13
N THR A 267 25.19 16.02 25.71
CA THR A 267 26.04 15.22 26.58
C THR A 267 26.95 16.17 27.38
N ARG A 268 26.73 16.24 28.70
CA ARG A 268 27.75 16.71 29.63
C ARG A 268 28.78 15.59 29.84
N ARG A 269 30.03 16.03 29.94
CA ARG A 269 31.23 15.25 30.23
C ARG A 269 31.08 14.37 31.45
#